data_AF-A0A1M6G8R6-F1
#
_entry.id   AF-A0A1M6G8R6-F1
#
_cell.length_a   1.000
_cell.length_b   1.000
_cell.length_c   1.000
_cell.angle_alpha   90.00
_cell.angle_beta   90.00
_cell.angle_gamma   90.00
#
_symmetry.space_group_name_H-M   'P 1'
#
loop_
_entity.id
_entity.type
_entity.pdbx_description
1 polymer ?
#
loop_
_entity_poly.entity_id
_entity_poly.type
_entity_poly.pdbx_seq_one_letter_code
_entity_poly.pdbx_strand_id
1 'polypeptide(L)'
;MSSPTFGNNSNSAVYKKAQEILQLTRHISNYLSHDLVHLQKNGKEHCEIYFTGDIIQQSVSLGPQILKAESQLFQDEKHKHAASVMRLSNLLYQNCKRLERINSNGKDFLPLLRKELIKFRRLQHVWQLTL
;
A
#
# COMPACT_ATOMS: atom_id res chain seq x y z
N MET A 1 -26.69 -9.16 -2.51
CA MET A 1 -25.50 -9.70 -1.82
C MET A 1 -24.88 -8.57 -1.03
N SER A 2 -25.10 -8.56 0.28
CA SER A 2 -24.68 -7.47 1.17
C SER A 2 -23.19 -7.61 1.48
N SER A 3 -22.39 -6.63 1.04
CA SER A 3 -20.99 -6.51 1.47
C SER A 3 -20.94 -6.38 3.00
N PRO A 4 -20.10 -7.12 3.73
CA PRO A 4 -19.96 -6.90 5.15
C PRO A 4 -19.34 -5.52 5.37
N THR A 5 -20.10 -4.63 5.98
CA THR A 5 -19.62 -3.36 6.52
C THR A 5 -18.61 -3.68 7.62
N PHE A 6 -17.31 -3.58 7.30
CA PHE A 6 -16.24 -3.66 8.29
C PHE A 6 -16.26 -2.39 9.16
N GLY A 7 -17.21 -2.32 10.09
CA GLY A 7 -17.33 -1.29 11.11
C GLY A 7 -16.39 -1.51 12.30
N ASN A 8 -15.17 -2.00 12.06
CA ASN A 8 -14.13 -2.08 13.08
C ASN A 8 -12.99 -1.16 12.65
N ASN A 9 -13.07 0.12 13.02
CA ASN A 9 -11.90 0.99 12.95
C ASN A 9 -10.97 0.60 14.10
N SER A 10 -9.94 -0.20 13.79
CA SER A 10 -8.89 -0.49 14.76
C SER A 10 -8.17 0.80 15.16
N ASN A 11 -7.91 0.93 16.46
CA ASN A 11 -7.11 2.03 16.98
C ASN A 11 -5.61 1.74 16.93
N SER A 12 -5.19 0.58 16.39
CA SER A 12 -3.78 0.20 16.33
C SER A 12 -2.97 1.17 15.49
N ALA A 13 -1.74 1.45 15.94
CA ALA A 13 -0.84 2.37 15.24
C ALA A 13 -0.54 1.89 13.82
N VAL A 14 -0.45 0.57 13.59
CA VAL A 14 -0.24 -0.01 12.26
C VAL A 14 -1.43 0.22 11.34
N TYR A 15 -2.67 0.11 11.83
CA TYR A 15 -3.88 0.36 11.04
C TYR A 15 -3.99 1.83 10.64
N LYS A 16 -3.81 2.74 11.61
CA LYS A 16 -3.79 4.19 11.33
C LYS A 16 -2.72 4.53 10.29
N LYS A 17 -1.54 3.92 10.40
CA LYS A 17 -0.47 4.12 9.43
C LYS A 17 -0.80 3.58 8.04
N ALA A 18 -1.50 2.45 7.95
CA ALA A 18 -1.99 1.92 6.67
C ALA A 18 -2.96 2.89 5.98
N GLN A 19 -3.84 3.55 6.75
CA GLN A 19 -4.78 4.56 6.23
C GLN A 19 -4.04 5.78 5.68
N GLU A 20 -3.03 6.28 6.39
CA GLU A 20 -2.17 7.37 5.91
C GLU A 20 -1.44 7.00 4.61
N ILE A 21 -0.88 5.80 4.55
CA ILE A 21 -0.23 5.27 3.33
C ILE A 21 -1.22 5.20 2.17
N LEU A 22 -2.44 4.73 2.40
CA LEU A 22 -3.48 4.66 1.37
C LEU A 22 -3.81 6.05 0.82
N GLN A 23 -4.00 7.04 1.69
CA GLN A 23 -4.27 8.42 1.26
C GLN A 23 -3.10 8.97 0.44
N LEU A 24 -1.87 8.84 0.93
CA LEU A 24 -0.69 9.32 0.22
C LEU A 24 -0.52 8.63 -1.15
N THR A 25 -0.75 7.32 -1.20
CA THR A 25 -0.64 6.53 -2.43
C THR A 25 -1.66 6.95 -3.47
N ARG A 26 -2.90 7.25 -3.06
CA ARG A 26 -3.94 7.77 -3.97
C ARG A 26 -3.54 9.10 -4.60
N HIS A 27 -3.03 10.04 -3.79
CA HIS A 27 -2.58 11.33 -4.30
C HIS A 27 -1.42 11.19 -5.30
N ILE A 28 -0.42 10.38 -4.96
CA ILE A 28 0.73 10.13 -5.82
C ILE A 28 0.29 9.45 -7.12
N SER A 29 -0.52 8.39 -7.04
CA SER A 29 -0.98 7.65 -8.21
C SER A 29 -1.82 8.50 -9.15
N ASN A 30 -2.69 9.38 -8.64
CA ASN A 30 -3.44 10.32 -9.47
C ASN A 30 -2.50 11.24 -10.28
N TYR A 31 -1.45 11.77 -9.64
CA TYR A 31 -0.47 12.63 -10.30
C TYR A 31 0.35 11.85 -11.34
N LEU A 32 0.91 10.70 -10.95
CA LEU A 32 1.70 9.84 -11.85
C LEU A 32 0.87 9.36 -13.05
N SER A 33 -0.38 9.00 -12.84
CA SER A 33 -1.24 8.52 -13.93
C SER A 33 -1.49 9.61 -14.95
N HIS A 34 -1.65 10.87 -14.53
CA HIS A 34 -1.76 12.00 -15.44
C HIS A 34 -0.49 12.18 -16.30
N ASP A 35 0.69 12.03 -15.70
CA ASP A 35 1.97 12.14 -16.42
C ASP A 35 2.22 10.98 -17.39
N LEU A 36 1.68 9.80 -17.12
CA LEU A 36 1.98 8.55 -17.84
C LEU A 36 0.90 8.11 -18.83
N VAL A 37 -0.28 8.74 -18.85
CA VAL A 37 -1.43 8.33 -19.67
C VAL A 37 -1.19 8.47 -21.18
N HIS A 38 -0.28 9.37 -21.57
CA HIS A 38 -0.01 9.61 -22.98
C HIS A 38 0.78 8.46 -23.62
N LEU A 39 0.38 8.09 -24.84
CA LEU A 39 1.13 7.12 -25.63
C LEU A 39 2.52 7.66 -25.94
N GLN A 40 3.50 6.77 -25.90
CA GLN A 40 4.86 7.06 -26.32
C GLN A 40 4.91 7.26 -27.85
N LYS A 41 6.03 7.80 -28.36
CA LYS A 41 6.23 8.04 -29.81
C LYS A 41 6.06 6.79 -30.68
N ASN A 42 6.23 5.60 -30.11
CA ASN A 42 6.05 4.31 -30.77
C ASN A 42 4.61 3.77 -30.71
N GLY A 43 3.65 4.56 -30.19
CA GLY A 43 2.24 4.19 -30.06
C GLY A 43 1.92 3.24 -28.90
N LYS A 44 2.91 2.90 -28.05
CA LYS A 44 2.71 2.04 -26.87
C LYS A 44 2.50 2.86 -25.60
N GLU A 45 1.82 2.28 -24.63
CA GLU A 45 1.68 2.83 -23.28
C GLU A 45 3.02 2.83 -22.54
N HIS A 46 3.15 3.73 -21.56
CA HIS A 46 4.28 3.72 -20.64
C HIS A 46 4.17 2.49 -19.73
N CYS A 47 5.15 1.58 -19.74
CA CYS A 47 5.02 0.30 -19.02
C CYS A 47 4.85 0.47 -17.50
N GLU A 48 5.37 1.55 -16.94
CA GLU A 48 5.20 1.89 -15.52
C GLU A 48 3.82 2.42 -15.13
N ILE A 49 2.92 2.72 -16.08
CA ILE A 49 1.54 3.18 -15.77
C ILE A 49 0.80 2.15 -14.91
N TYR A 50 1.01 0.86 -15.13
CA TYR A 50 0.36 -0.20 -14.35
C TYR A 50 0.82 -0.23 -12.89
N PHE A 51 2.05 0.21 -12.61
CA PHE A 51 2.55 0.27 -11.23
C PHE A 51 1.86 1.36 -10.41
N THR A 52 1.28 2.40 -11.04
CA THR A 52 0.49 3.41 -10.32
C THR A 52 -0.82 2.79 -9.79
N GLY A 53 -1.40 1.85 -10.52
CA GLY A 53 -2.55 1.05 -10.07
C GLY A 53 -2.16 0.04 -8.99
N ASP A 54 -1.02 -0.64 -9.16
CA ASP A 54 -0.56 -1.63 -8.20
C ASP A 54 -0.34 -1.04 -6.80
N ILE A 55 0.29 0.15 -6.69
CA ILE A 55 0.52 0.78 -5.39
C ILE A 55 -0.81 1.08 -4.69
N ILE A 56 -1.83 1.55 -5.42
CA ILE A 56 -3.18 1.78 -4.85
C ILE A 56 -3.71 0.45 -4.33
N GLN A 57 -3.75 -0.59 -5.15
CA GLN A 57 -4.37 -1.84 -4.74
C GLN A 57 -3.64 -2.48 -3.54
N GLN A 58 -2.31 -2.47 -3.54
CA GLN A 58 -1.53 -3.00 -2.42
C GLN A 58 -1.80 -2.21 -1.13
N SER A 59 -1.87 -0.87 -1.20
CA SER A 59 -2.17 -0.02 -0.05
C SER A 59 -3.60 -0.18 0.48
N VAL A 60 -4.60 -0.28 -0.40
CA VAL A 60 -6.01 -0.55 -0.04
C VAL A 60 -6.14 -1.86 0.74
N SER A 61 -5.36 -2.86 0.36
CA SER A 61 -5.42 -4.20 0.94
C SER A 61 -4.80 -4.31 2.34
N LEU A 62 -3.94 -3.36 2.76
CA LEU A 62 -3.28 -3.40 4.07
C LEU A 62 -4.29 -3.33 5.22
N GLY A 63 -5.20 -2.36 5.20
CA GLY A 63 -6.19 -2.15 6.26
C GLY A 63 -7.03 -3.39 6.55
N PRO A 64 -7.70 -3.99 5.54
CA PRO A 64 -8.49 -5.20 5.73
C PRO A 64 -7.70 -6.39 6.28
N GLN A 65 -6.43 -6.57 5.88
CA GLN A 65 -5.61 -7.67 6.41
C GLN A 65 -5.21 -7.44 7.87
N ILE A 66 -4.92 -6.20 8.25
CA ILE A 66 -4.66 -5.83 9.65
C ILE A 66 -5.91 -6.10 10.51
N LEU A 67 -7.09 -5.62 10.09
CA LEU A 67 -8.33 -5.82 10.83
C LEU A 67 -8.66 -7.31 10.98
N LYS A 68 -8.46 -8.09 9.91
CA LYS A 68 -8.63 -9.54 9.96
C LYS A 68 -7.69 -10.15 10.99
N ALA A 69 -6.38 -9.87 10.92
CA ALA A 69 -5.40 -10.38 11.89
C ALA A 69 -5.77 -10.04 13.34
N GLU A 70 -6.21 -8.81 13.61
CA GLU A 70 -6.59 -8.38 14.96
C GLU A 70 -7.91 -9.00 15.46
N SER A 71 -8.80 -9.39 14.55
CA SER A 71 -10.10 -9.99 14.90
C SER A 71 -10.09 -11.51 15.08
N GLN A 72 -9.04 -12.21 14.62
CA GLN A 72 -9.01 -13.67 14.70
C GLN A 72 -8.81 -14.16 16.13
N LEU A 73 -9.53 -15.22 16.50
CA LEU A 73 -9.37 -15.90 17.80
C LEU A 73 -8.12 -16.77 17.82
N PHE A 74 -7.88 -17.52 16.74
CA PHE A 74 -6.80 -18.51 16.65
C PHE A 74 -5.51 -17.90 16.12
N GLN A 75 -4.40 -18.22 16.79
CA GLN A 75 -3.05 -17.75 16.47
C GLN A 75 -2.67 -17.97 14.99
N ASP A 76 -2.94 -19.16 14.42
CA ASP A 76 -2.56 -19.47 13.04
C ASP A 76 -3.21 -18.53 12.01
N GLU A 77 -4.50 -18.22 12.18
CA GLU A 77 -5.20 -17.29 11.28
C GLU A 77 -4.74 -15.83 11.50
N LYS A 78 -4.38 -15.44 12.73
CA LYS A 78 -3.74 -14.14 12.99
C LYS A 78 -2.43 -14.02 12.19
N HIS A 79 -1.55 -15.01 12.31
CA HIS A 79 -0.22 -15.01 11.67
C HIS A 79 -0.32 -15.07 10.14
N LYS A 80 -1.30 -15.80 9.59
CA LYS A 80 -1.58 -15.82 8.15
C LYS A 80 -1.95 -14.44 7.60
N HIS A 81 -2.82 -13.70 8.29
CA HIS A 81 -3.17 -12.33 7.90
C HIS A 81 -1.99 -11.38 8.10
N ALA A 82 -1.22 -11.53 9.18
CA ALA A 82 -0.02 -10.74 9.41
C ALA A 82 1.07 -10.98 8.35
N ALA A 83 1.24 -12.22 7.88
CA ALA A 83 2.12 -12.55 6.75
C ALA A 83 1.64 -11.91 5.45
N SER A 84 0.32 -11.82 5.25
CA SER A 84 -0.28 -11.12 4.11
C SER A 84 0.02 -9.61 4.16
N VAL A 85 -0.08 -8.97 5.34
CA VAL A 85 0.33 -7.56 5.55
C VAL A 85 1.80 -7.37 5.18
N MET A 86 2.68 -8.26 5.64
CA MET A 86 4.12 -8.22 5.33
C MET A 86 4.38 -8.34 3.83
N ARG A 87 3.72 -9.28 3.15
CA ARG A 87 3.85 -9.44 1.69
C ARG A 87 3.38 -8.18 0.95
N LEU A 88 2.22 -7.63 1.31
CA LEU A 88 1.67 -6.42 0.70
C LEU A 88 2.58 -5.21 0.90
N SER A 89 3.11 -5.00 2.11
CA SER A 89 4.04 -3.89 2.40
C SER A 89 5.39 -4.06 1.69
N ASN A 90 5.80 -5.30 1.41
CA ASN A 90 6.94 -5.60 0.57
C ASN A 90 6.71 -5.24 -0.89
N LEU A 91 5.60 -5.69 -1.47
CA LEU A 91 5.24 -5.36 -2.85
C LEU A 91 5.09 -3.84 -3.06
N LEU A 92 4.40 -3.17 -2.15
CA LEU A 92 4.17 -1.72 -2.20
C LEU A 92 5.48 -0.92 -2.22
N TYR A 93 6.43 -1.30 -1.38
CA TYR A 93 7.75 -0.68 -1.37
C TYR A 93 8.54 -0.92 -2.65
N GLN A 94 8.50 -2.13 -3.20
CA GLN A 94 9.22 -2.44 -4.44
C GLN A 94 8.63 -1.65 -5.63
N ASN A 95 7.31 -1.57 -5.72
CA ASN A 95 6.64 -0.78 -6.75
C ASN A 95 6.90 0.73 -6.57
N CYS A 96 6.88 1.24 -5.34
CA CYS A 96 7.29 2.62 -5.05
C CYS A 96 8.73 2.90 -5.53
N LYS A 97 9.69 2.01 -5.21
CA LYS A 97 11.09 2.14 -5.64
C LYS A 97 11.26 2.05 -7.17
N ARG A 98 10.42 1.27 -7.86
CA ARG A 98 10.41 1.21 -9.33
C ARG A 98 9.95 2.53 -9.92
N LEU A 99 8.84 3.07 -9.41
CA LEU A 99 8.26 4.33 -9.87
C LEU A 99 9.20 5.53 -9.65
N GLU A 100 10.11 5.49 -8.67
CA GLU A 100 11.08 6.58 -8.44
C GLU A 100 12.04 6.80 -9.62
N ARG A 101 12.16 5.81 -10.51
CA ARG A 101 13.09 5.86 -11.65
C ARG A 101 12.48 6.48 -12.91
N ILE A 102 11.18 6.74 -12.90
CA ILE A 102 10.48 7.24 -14.09
C ILE A 102 10.74 8.73 -14.29
N ASN A 103 10.52 9.22 -15.51
CA ASN A 103 10.66 10.62 -15.84
C ASN A 103 9.32 11.36 -15.71
N SER A 104 8.87 11.57 -14.48
CA SER A 104 7.63 12.29 -14.13
C SER A 104 7.92 13.25 -12.98
N ASN A 105 7.21 14.38 -12.93
CA ASN A 105 7.30 15.31 -11.80
C ASN A 105 6.69 14.68 -10.53
N GLY A 106 5.73 13.76 -10.70
CA GLY A 106 5.12 13.02 -9.60
C GLY A 106 6.10 12.12 -8.84
N LYS A 107 7.27 11.84 -9.41
CA LYS A 107 8.31 11.04 -8.74
C LYS A 107 8.83 11.72 -7.48
N ASP A 108 8.75 13.05 -7.39
CA ASP A 108 9.30 13.81 -6.26
C ASP A 108 8.56 13.51 -4.94
N PHE A 109 7.34 12.99 -5.03
CA PHE A 109 6.55 12.55 -3.87
C PHE A 109 6.84 11.09 -3.44
N LEU A 110 7.46 10.28 -4.30
CA LEU A 110 7.75 8.88 -3.99
C LEU A 110 8.78 8.69 -2.86
N PRO A 111 9.84 9.51 -2.73
CA PRO A 111 10.71 9.48 -1.56
C PRO A 111 9.96 9.69 -0.24
N LEU A 112 8.89 10.50 -0.23
CA LEU A 112 8.03 10.66 0.95
C LEU A 112 7.26 9.37 1.23
N LEU A 113 6.59 8.78 0.23
CA LEU A 113 5.91 7.50 0.38
C LEU A 113 6.87 6.40 0.89
N ARG A 114 8.08 6.33 0.35
CA ARG A 114 9.11 5.38 0.81
C ARG A 114 9.48 5.57 2.28
N LYS A 115 9.62 6.82 2.75
CA LYS A 115 9.87 7.12 4.18
C LYS A 115 8.70 6.64 5.05
N GLU A 116 7.46 6.87 4.63
CA GLU A 116 6.28 6.43 5.37
C GLU A 116 6.14 4.89 5.39
N LEU A 117 6.51 4.20 4.31
CA LEU A 117 6.56 2.73 4.25
C LEU A 117 7.62 2.13 5.19
N ILE A 118 8.78 2.80 5.34
CA ILE A 118 9.81 2.37 6.31
C ILE A 118 9.26 2.49 7.73
N LYS A 119 8.57 3.59 8.08
CA LYS A 119 7.91 3.74 9.38
C LYS A 119 6.84 2.68 9.60
N PHE A 120 6.02 2.40 8.59
CA PHE A 120 5.00 1.35 8.64
C PHE A 120 5.60 -0.01 8.93
N ARG A 121 6.70 -0.40 8.27
CA ARG A 121 7.36 -1.68 8.52
C ARG A 121 7.88 -1.83 9.95
N ARG A 122 8.36 -0.75 10.57
CA ARG A 122 8.74 -0.75 11.98
C ARG A 122 7.54 -1.00 12.88
N LEU A 123 6.43 -0.30 12.64
CA LEU A 123 5.17 -0.52 13.36
C LEU A 123 4.63 -1.93 13.15
N GLN A 124 4.68 -2.44 11.91
CA GLN A 124 4.25 -3.78 11.55
C GLN A 124 5.06 -4.84 12.30
N HIS A 125 6.38 -4.68 12.39
CA HIS A 125 7.23 -5.63 13.12
C HIS A 125 6.86 -5.70 14.61
N VAL A 126 6.71 -4.54 15.27
CA VAL A 126 6.30 -4.49 16.68
C VAL A 126 4.89 -5.05 16.85
N TRP A 127 3.96 -4.68 15.97
CA TRP A 127 2.58 -5.19 15.98
C TRP A 127 2.50 -6.71 15.84
N GLN A 128 3.33 -7.31 14.98
CA GLN A 128 3.37 -8.77 14.83
C GLN A 128 3.74 -9.51 16.12
N LEU A 129 4.53 -8.89 17.01
CA LEU A 129 4.88 -9.46 18.31
C LEU A 129 3.73 -9.40 19.32
N THR A 130 2.66 -8.66 19.01
CA THR A 130 1.48 -8.49 19.89
C THR A 130 0.30 -9.37 19.51
N LEU A 131 0.39 -10.11 18.40
CA LEU A 131 -0.70 -10.96 17.87
C LEU A 131 -0.75 -12.33 18.55
#